data_AF-A0A1A9WP09-F1
#
_entry.id   AF-A0A1A9WP09-F1
#
_cell.length_a   1.000
_cell.length_b   1.000
_cell.length_c   1.000
_cell.angle_alpha   90.00
_cell.angle_beta   90.00
_cell.angle_gamma   90.00
#
_symmetry.space_group_name_H-M   'P 1'
#
loop_
_entity.id
_entity.type
_entity.pdbx_description
1 polymer ?
#
loop_
_entity_poly.entity_id
_entity_poly.type
_entity_poly.pdbx_seq_one_letter_code
_entity_poly.pdbx_strand_id
1 'polypeptide(L)'
;MPLFARKSNKSMDNVATTNENNMTNGKPALTNGGLPSQRSNTSLNGPQDFTKPQLIFHCQLAHGSPTGLITGFASVRELYQKIAECYDIPQEEVLFCTLNSHKVDMTKLLGGQIGLDDFIFAHRKGQPKEVEVLKSEDALGLTITDNGAGFAFIKRIKEGSIMDRVEHILVGDHIEKLDGVSMVGKRHYEVARLLKEIPTGNTFTLRLVEPIKSGFQGIGPRSHGRTPGRGYGTGKETLRFKANGNAEIEEKFDESTQAGIEAINNLLESFMGINDNELATLIWDLGTDKSNSMDFAEAVDNSDLESFGFTDDFIIELWGAITDARHCIYKEN
;
A
#
# COMPACT_ATOMS: atom_id res chain seq x y z
N MET A 1 -20.57 30.44 31.17
CA MET A 1 -21.84 29.94 31.77
C MET A 1 -22.44 31.08 32.60
N PRO A 2 -23.75 31.11 32.89
CA PRO A 2 -24.88 30.24 32.47
C PRO A 2 -25.86 31.01 31.54
N LEU A 3 -27.07 30.59 31.14
CA LEU A 3 -27.67 29.28 30.78
C LEU A 3 -28.89 29.55 29.85
N PHE A 4 -29.39 28.54 29.15
CA PHE A 4 -30.65 28.61 28.40
C PHE A 4 -31.89 28.51 29.30
N ALA A 5 -32.98 29.18 28.92
CA ALA A 5 -34.34 28.75 29.22
C ALA A 5 -35.36 29.35 28.23
N ARG A 6 -36.08 28.51 27.45
CA ARG A 6 -37.37 28.86 26.87
C ARG A 6 -38.32 27.67 27.02
N LYS A 7 -39.57 27.95 27.39
CA LYS A 7 -40.53 26.95 27.89
C LYS A 7 -41.35 26.34 26.76
N SER A 8 -41.75 25.09 26.93
CA SER A 8 -42.63 24.33 26.03
C SER A 8 -44.10 24.78 26.13
N ASN A 9 -44.91 24.44 25.12
CA ASN A 9 -46.24 23.89 25.40
C ASN A 9 -46.78 22.95 24.31
N LYS A 10 -47.68 22.07 24.74
CA LYS A 10 -48.57 21.15 23.99
C LYS A 10 -49.92 21.88 23.72
N SER A 11 -50.95 21.40 23.00
CA SER A 11 -51.28 20.19 22.21
C SER A 11 -52.65 20.40 21.48
N MET A 12 -53.26 19.34 20.90
CA MET A 12 -54.71 19.17 20.57
C MET A 12 -55.19 19.80 19.22
N ASP A 13 -56.23 19.33 18.50
CA ASP A 13 -57.05 18.08 18.38
C ASP A 13 -58.08 18.25 17.20
N ASN A 14 -58.91 17.33 16.66
CA ASN A 14 -59.15 15.87 16.69
C ASN A 14 -59.87 15.47 15.34
N VAL A 15 -60.70 14.40 15.30
CA VAL A 15 -61.73 13.99 14.29
C VAL A 15 -61.16 13.29 13.02
N ALA A 16 -61.26 11.96 12.79
CA ALA A 16 -62.38 10.97 12.83
C ALA A 16 -63.36 11.10 11.62
N THR A 17 -64.03 10.08 11.06
CA THR A 17 -64.44 8.69 11.39
C THR A 17 -64.41 7.82 10.10
N THR A 18 -64.59 6.49 9.97
CA THR A 18 -64.69 5.24 10.79
C THR A 18 -64.71 4.04 9.82
N ASN A 19 -64.38 2.80 10.25
CA ASN A 19 -65.19 1.58 9.99
C ASN A 19 -64.66 0.33 10.73
N GLU A 20 -65.52 -0.68 10.89
CA GLU A 20 -65.38 -1.78 11.85
C GLU A 20 -65.29 -3.18 11.20
N ASN A 21 -64.86 -4.15 12.02
CA ASN A 21 -65.28 -5.57 12.14
C ASN A 21 -64.14 -6.61 12.02
N ASN A 22 -64.18 -7.77 12.70
CA ASN A 22 -64.70 -8.14 14.04
C ASN A 22 -64.06 -9.49 14.44
N MET A 23 -64.06 -9.80 15.74
CA MET A 23 -63.67 -11.02 16.48
C MET A 23 -63.90 -12.39 15.76
N THR A 24 -63.20 -13.49 16.12
CA THR A 24 -63.33 -14.21 17.42
C THR A 24 -62.17 -15.15 17.81
N ASN A 25 -62.13 -15.51 19.10
CA ASN A 25 -61.17 -16.44 19.74
C ASN A 25 -61.59 -17.93 19.62
N GLY A 26 -60.61 -18.85 19.74
CA GLY A 26 -60.89 -20.29 19.92
C GLY A 26 -59.67 -21.16 20.28
N LYS A 27 -59.51 -21.49 21.56
CA LYS A 27 -58.77 -22.68 22.07
C LYS A 27 -59.74 -23.48 22.95
N PRO A 28 -59.67 -24.83 23.01
CA PRO A 28 -58.94 -25.45 24.13
C PRO A 28 -58.39 -26.90 23.91
N ALA A 29 -57.75 -27.40 24.97
CA ALA A 29 -57.59 -28.82 25.37
C ALA A 29 -56.50 -29.71 24.72
N LEU A 30 -56.11 -30.75 25.47
CA LEU A 30 -55.07 -31.73 25.16
C LEU A 30 -55.65 -33.14 25.01
N THR A 31 -54.98 -33.99 24.21
CA THR A 31 -55.03 -35.46 24.35
C THR A 31 -53.66 -36.09 24.10
N ASN A 32 -53.37 -37.20 24.78
CA ASN A 32 -52.14 -38.00 24.60
C ASN A 32 -52.26 -38.97 23.41
N GLY A 33 -51.12 -39.34 22.81
CA GLY A 33 -50.93 -40.69 22.26
C GLY A 33 -50.13 -40.80 20.95
N GLY A 34 -49.18 -41.74 20.93
CA GLY A 34 -48.74 -42.43 19.70
C GLY A 34 -47.59 -41.81 18.90
N LEU A 35 -46.36 -42.30 19.16
CA LEU A 35 -45.37 -42.46 18.09
C LEU A 35 -45.77 -43.69 17.24
N PRO A 36 -45.53 -43.66 15.92
CA PRO A 36 -44.33 -44.38 15.46
C PRO A 36 -43.46 -43.57 14.48
N SER A 37 -42.18 -43.94 14.47
CA SER A 37 -41.14 -43.35 13.63
C SER A 37 -41.39 -43.48 12.12
N GLN A 38 -41.25 -42.37 11.39
CA GLN A 38 -40.79 -42.38 9.99
C GLN A 38 -39.48 -41.60 9.89
N ARG A 39 -38.49 -42.18 9.20
CA ARG A 39 -37.16 -41.57 9.02
C ARG A 39 -37.15 -40.68 7.78
N SER A 40 -37.33 -39.38 7.94
CA SER A 40 -37.01 -38.40 6.91
C SER A 40 -35.50 -38.10 6.94
N ASN A 41 -34.72 -38.71 6.03
CA ASN A 41 -33.32 -38.35 5.83
C ASN A 41 -33.22 -36.97 5.16
N THR A 42 -33.30 -35.89 5.93
CA THR A 42 -32.84 -34.57 5.50
C THR A 42 -31.32 -34.51 5.67
N SER A 43 -30.60 -34.91 4.62
CA SER A 43 -29.13 -34.88 4.58
C SER A 43 -28.61 -33.46 4.74
N LEU A 44 -28.02 -33.15 5.89
CA LEU A 44 -27.36 -31.86 6.19
C LEU A 44 -25.99 -31.76 5.51
N ASN A 45 -25.96 -31.95 4.19
CA ASN A 45 -24.83 -31.62 3.32
C ASN A 45 -25.10 -30.28 2.62
N GLY A 46 -25.05 -29.19 3.37
CA GLY A 46 -24.54 -27.96 2.78
C GLY A 46 -23.06 -28.16 2.42
N PRO A 47 -22.52 -27.49 1.39
CA PRO A 47 -21.07 -27.52 1.18
C PRO A 47 -20.39 -27.02 2.45
N GLN A 48 -19.42 -27.79 2.94
CA GLN A 48 -18.43 -27.25 3.86
C GLN A 48 -17.57 -26.30 3.04
N ASP A 49 -17.93 -25.02 3.04
CA ASP A 49 -17.03 -23.97 2.55
C ASP A 49 -15.77 -24.02 3.40
N PHE A 50 -14.72 -24.64 2.85
CA PHE A 50 -13.38 -24.60 3.39
C PHE A 50 -12.90 -23.16 3.26
N THR A 51 -13.27 -22.32 4.24
CA THR A 51 -12.89 -20.92 4.30
C THR A 51 -11.37 -20.83 4.25
N LYS A 52 -10.85 -20.43 3.09
CA LYS A 52 -9.41 -20.31 2.83
C LYS A 52 -8.79 -19.54 4.00
N PRO A 53 -7.79 -20.09 4.72
CA PRO A 53 -7.36 -19.56 6.00
C PRO A 53 -6.99 -18.09 5.85
N GLN A 54 -7.66 -17.22 6.61
CA GLN A 54 -7.43 -15.79 6.50
C GLN A 54 -6.02 -15.47 7.02
N LEU A 55 -5.25 -14.79 6.19
CA LEU A 55 -4.01 -14.13 6.60
C LEU A 55 -4.38 -12.94 7.49
N ILE A 56 -3.71 -12.82 8.64
CA ILE A 56 -3.95 -11.78 9.64
C ILE A 56 -2.64 -11.04 9.86
N PHE A 57 -2.60 -9.78 9.45
CA PHE A 57 -1.43 -8.92 9.63
C PHE A 57 -1.65 -7.97 10.80
N HIS A 58 -0.56 -7.72 11.53
CA HIS A 58 -0.55 -6.77 12.64
C HIS A 58 -0.18 -5.39 12.09
N CYS A 59 -0.88 -4.34 12.50
CA CYS A 59 -0.57 -2.98 12.06
C CYS A 59 -0.55 -1.95 13.20
N GLN A 60 0.15 -0.84 12.99
CA GLN A 60 0.10 0.39 13.81
C GLN A 60 0.23 1.62 12.92
N LEU A 61 -0.29 2.76 13.39
CA LEU A 61 0.09 4.07 12.84
C LEU A 61 1.52 4.40 13.29
N ALA A 62 2.37 4.83 12.37
CA ALA A 62 3.81 5.02 12.59
C ALA A 62 4.16 6.06 13.67
N HIS A 63 3.26 7.03 13.92
CA HIS A 63 3.40 8.00 15.01
C HIS A 63 3.05 7.44 16.40
N GLY A 64 2.40 6.28 16.47
CA GLY A 64 1.98 5.58 17.69
C GLY A 64 0.47 5.37 17.74
N SER A 65 0.05 4.11 17.83
CA SER A 65 -1.33 3.67 18.06
C SER A 65 -1.37 2.34 18.82
N PRO A 66 -2.53 1.91 19.32
CA PRO A 66 -2.76 0.50 19.62
C PRO A 66 -2.54 -0.38 18.37
N THR A 67 -2.16 -1.64 18.57
CA THR A 67 -2.02 -2.61 17.47
C THR A 67 -3.39 -2.99 16.90
N GLY A 68 -3.57 -2.76 15.61
CA GLY A 68 -4.70 -3.24 14.83
C GLY A 68 -4.43 -4.63 14.24
N LEU A 69 -5.49 -5.31 13.82
CA LEU A 69 -5.45 -6.57 13.08
C LEU A 69 -6.25 -6.40 11.79
N ILE A 70 -5.61 -6.67 10.66
CA ILE A 70 -6.21 -6.48 9.33
C ILE A 70 -6.12 -7.77 8.50
N THR A 71 -7.18 -8.06 7.76
CA THR A 71 -7.35 -9.25 6.92
C THR A 71 -8.05 -8.87 5.61
N GLY A 72 -8.07 -9.79 4.63
CA GLY A 72 -8.97 -9.67 3.48
C GLY A 72 -8.68 -8.49 2.54
N PHE A 73 -7.42 -8.35 2.12
CA PHE A 73 -6.99 -7.44 1.07
C PHE A 73 -6.17 -8.21 0.02
N ALA A 74 -6.39 -7.89 -1.25
CA ALA A 74 -5.70 -8.45 -2.43
C ALA A 74 -4.85 -7.42 -3.19
N SER A 75 -4.84 -6.15 -2.77
CA SER A 75 -4.02 -5.09 -3.35
C SER A 75 -3.52 -4.10 -2.29
N VAL A 76 -2.50 -3.30 -2.63
CA VAL A 76 -1.98 -2.21 -1.79
C VAL A 76 -3.06 -1.17 -1.48
N ARG A 77 -3.98 -0.92 -2.42
CA ARG A 77 -5.13 -0.03 -2.21
C ARG A 77 -6.11 -0.58 -1.17
N GLU A 78 -6.43 -1.87 -1.23
CA GLU A 78 -7.28 -2.52 -0.24
C GLU A 78 -6.60 -2.61 1.13
N LEU A 79 -5.28 -2.81 1.17
CA LEU A 79 -4.49 -2.75 2.41
C LEU A 79 -4.65 -1.38 3.08
N TYR A 80 -4.51 -0.28 2.35
CA TYR A 80 -4.69 1.07 2.92
C TYR A 80 -6.14 1.31 3.34
N GLN A 81 -7.13 0.80 2.60
CA GLN A 81 -8.53 0.83 3.01
C GLN A 81 -8.79 0.04 4.31
N LYS A 82 -8.16 -1.13 4.51
CA LYS A 82 -8.27 -1.91 5.76
C LYS A 82 -7.56 -1.25 6.94
N ILE A 83 -6.43 -0.57 6.70
CA ILE A 83 -5.75 0.25 7.70
C ILE A 83 -6.62 1.46 8.09
N ALA A 84 -7.22 2.12 7.11
CA ALA A 84 -8.11 3.27 7.31
C ALA A 84 -9.34 2.89 8.16
N GLU A 85 -10.02 1.79 7.80
CA GLU A 85 -11.12 1.19 8.58
C GLU A 85 -10.69 0.81 10.01
N CYS A 86 -9.48 0.26 10.20
CA CYS A 86 -8.99 -0.16 11.51
C CYS A 86 -8.70 1.02 12.48
N TYR A 87 -8.51 2.23 11.96
CA TYR A 87 -8.14 3.41 12.75
C TYR A 87 -9.15 4.57 12.69
N ASP A 88 -10.30 4.39 12.05
CA ASP A 88 -11.34 5.42 11.86
C ASP A 88 -10.76 6.71 11.24
N ILE A 89 -9.97 6.54 10.18
CA ILE A 89 -9.40 7.64 9.39
C ILE A 89 -9.77 7.50 7.90
N PRO A 90 -9.82 8.61 7.14
CA PRO A 90 -9.95 8.55 5.68
C PRO A 90 -8.78 7.80 5.01
N GLN A 91 -9.03 7.13 3.87
CA GLN A 91 -7.99 6.38 3.14
C GLN A 91 -6.89 7.30 2.62
N GLU A 92 -7.26 8.52 2.22
CA GLU A 92 -6.39 9.58 1.73
C GLU A 92 -5.47 10.22 2.78
N GLU A 93 -5.61 9.84 4.06
CA GLU A 93 -4.68 10.21 5.13
C GLU A 93 -3.47 9.25 5.21
N VAL A 94 -3.56 8.04 4.64
CA VAL A 94 -2.45 7.07 4.62
C VAL A 94 -1.51 7.40 3.46
N LEU A 95 -0.27 7.79 3.77
CA LEU A 95 0.75 8.10 2.77
C LEU A 95 1.38 6.84 2.19
N PHE A 96 2.02 6.04 3.04
CA PHE A 96 2.70 4.79 2.67
C PHE A 96 2.84 3.88 3.90
N CYS A 97 3.31 2.65 3.71
CA CYS A 97 3.60 1.72 4.80
C CYS A 97 5.07 1.30 4.81
N THR A 98 5.61 1.09 6.01
CA THR A 98 6.90 0.44 6.24
C THR A 98 6.73 -0.86 7.02
N LEU A 99 7.54 -1.87 6.72
CA LEU A 99 7.48 -3.21 7.31
C LEU A 99 8.51 -3.33 8.45
N ASN A 100 8.05 -3.77 9.62
CA ASN A 100 8.84 -4.00 10.84
C ASN A 100 9.58 -2.76 11.41
N SER A 101 9.31 -1.56 10.90
CA SER A 101 9.87 -0.29 11.39
C SER A 101 8.81 0.81 11.40
N HIS A 102 8.68 1.52 12.53
CA HIS A 102 7.82 2.71 12.66
C HIS A 102 8.49 4.00 12.16
N LYS A 103 9.78 3.93 11.79
CA LYS A 103 10.52 5.07 11.27
C LYS A 103 10.23 5.26 9.78
N VAL A 104 10.47 6.47 9.27
CA VAL A 104 10.57 6.71 7.83
C VAL A 104 11.88 6.10 7.34
N ASP A 105 11.84 4.80 7.08
CA ASP A 105 12.98 3.98 6.67
C ASP A 105 12.66 3.37 5.30
N MET A 106 13.25 3.95 4.25
CA MET A 106 12.97 3.54 2.88
C MET A 106 13.58 2.19 2.50
N THR A 107 14.45 1.61 3.34
CA THR A 107 14.89 0.19 3.22
C THR A 107 13.84 -0.79 3.73
N LYS A 108 12.79 -0.28 4.37
CA LYS A 108 11.64 -1.01 4.90
C LYS A 108 10.33 -0.58 4.25
N LEU A 109 10.37 0.22 3.19
CA LEU A 109 9.18 0.61 2.44
C LEU A 109 8.47 -0.62 1.85
N LEU A 110 7.14 -0.66 1.95
CA LEU A 110 6.32 -1.65 1.26
C LEU A 110 6.54 -1.55 -0.26
N GLY A 111 6.92 -2.66 -0.90
CA GLY A 111 7.14 -2.72 -2.35
C GLY A 111 6.74 -4.07 -2.94
N GLY A 112 5.43 -4.29 -3.10
CA GLY A 112 4.86 -5.49 -3.73
C GLY A 112 4.81 -6.77 -2.86
N GLN A 113 5.60 -6.90 -1.80
CA GLN A 113 5.60 -8.08 -0.90
C GLN A 113 5.37 -7.72 0.57
N ILE A 114 4.74 -8.65 1.31
CA ILE A 114 4.62 -8.65 2.78
C ILE A 114 4.87 -10.06 3.31
N GLY A 115 5.83 -10.26 4.21
CA GLY A 115 6.04 -11.56 4.89
C GLY A 115 4.86 -11.91 5.80
N LEU A 116 4.48 -13.19 5.87
CA LEU A 116 3.27 -13.61 6.63
C LEU A 116 3.33 -13.30 8.14
N ASP A 117 4.51 -13.01 8.67
CA ASP A 117 4.77 -12.64 10.07
C ASP A 117 5.13 -11.15 10.29
N ASP A 118 5.11 -10.33 9.22
CA ASP A 118 5.51 -8.92 9.25
C ASP A 118 4.53 -8.01 10.00
N PHE A 119 5.08 -6.94 10.56
CA PHE A 119 4.34 -5.88 11.23
C PHE A 119 4.27 -4.61 10.36
N ILE A 120 3.07 -4.14 10.04
CA ILE A 120 2.84 -3.05 9.09
C ILE A 120 2.71 -1.71 9.83
N PHE A 121 3.58 -0.75 9.53
CA PHE A 121 3.53 0.61 10.10
C PHE A 121 3.05 1.61 9.05
N ALA A 122 1.86 2.18 9.25
CA ALA A 122 1.23 3.11 8.35
C ALA A 122 1.64 4.56 8.65
N HIS A 123 2.28 5.22 7.70
CA HIS A 123 2.65 6.63 7.79
C HIS A 123 1.45 7.50 7.38
N ARG A 124 1.00 8.37 8.29
CA ARG A 124 -0.15 9.26 8.09
C ARG A 124 0.32 10.65 7.66
N LYS A 125 -0.46 11.34 6.82
CA LYS A 125 -0.33 12.76 6.53
C LYS A 125 -0.22 13.59 7.81
N GLY A 126 0.83 14.41 7.88
CA GLY A 126 1.09 15.36 8.95
C GLY A 126 1.04 16.79 8.43
N GLN A 127 2.06 17.58 8.76
CA GLN A 127 2.08 19.00 8.47
C GLN A 127 2.28 19.26 6.97
N PRO A 128 1.37 19.99 6.29
CA PRO A 128 1.64 20.54 4.97
C PRO A 128 2.62 21.71 5.08
N LYS A 129 3.56 21.77 4.14
CA LYS A 129 4.58 22.82 3.97
C LYS A 129 4.68 23.19 2.50
N GLU A 130 5.05 24.44 2.23
CA GLU A 130 5.14 24.99 0.87
C GLU A 130 6.51 25.66 0.71
N VAL A 131 7.23 25.29 -0.33
CA VAL A 131 8.67 25.55 -0.47
C VAL A 131 8.97 26.01 -1.90
N GLU A 132 9.57 27.18 -2.00
CA GLU A 132 10.02 27.77 -3.27
C GLU A 132 11.47 27.33 -3.55
N VAL A 133 11.74 26.81 -4.75
CA VAL A 133 13.02 26.21 -5.15
C VAL A 133 13.49 26.76 -6.49
N LEU A 134 14.72 27.26 -6.55
CA LEU A 134 15.40 27.64 -7.79
C LEU A 134 16.08 26.42 -8.42
N LYS A 135 15.73 26.05 -9.65
CA LYS A 135 16.39 24.97 -10.39
C LYS A 135 17.72 25.48 -10.99
N SER A 136 18.81 25.44 -10.22
CA SER A 136 20.14 25.92 -10.65
C SER A 136 20.92 24.93 -11.52
N GLU A 137 20.50 23.67 -11.57
CA GLU A 137 21.14 22.53 -12.24
C GLU A 137 20.03 21.65 -12.83
N ASP A 138 20.31 20.92 -13.92
CA ASP A 138 19.27 20.13 -14.63
C ASP A 138 18.66 19.01 -13.77
N ALA A 139 19.45 18.46 -12.84
CA ALA A 139 19.05 17.40 -11.92
C ALA A 139 18.85 17.94 -10.50
N LEU A 140 17.61 17.85 -10.00
CA LEU A 140 17.26 18.26 -8.63
C LEU A 140 17.92 17.41 -7.53
N GLY A 141 18.26 16.15 -7.84
CA GLY A 141 18.79 15.18 -6.87
C GLY A 141 17.72 14.50 -6.01
N LEU A 142 16.49 14.39 -6.49
CA LEU A 142 15.45 13.55 -5.88
C LEU A 142 15.40 12.17 -6.54
N THR A 143 15.03 11.17 -5.74
CA THR A 143 14.52 9.89 -6.21
C THR A 143 13.09 9.72 -5.72
N ILE A 144 12.15 9.52 -6.63
CA ILE A 144 10.71 9.53 -6.36
C ILE A 144 10.13 8.12 -6.48
N THR A 145 9.21 7.78 -5.59
CA THR A 145 8.42 6.54 -5.60
C THR A 145 6.96 6.92 -5.33
N ASP A 146 6.03 5.99 -5.51
CA ASP A 146 4.66 6.16 -5.01
C ASP A 146 4.19 4.96 -4.19
N ASN A 147 2.97 5.08 -3.68
CA ASN A 147 2.33 4.12 -2.80
C ASN A 147 1.38 3.14 -3.53
N GLY A 148 1.40 3.09 -4.87
CA GLY A 148 0.42 2.32 -5.67
C GLY A 148 -1.02 2.84 -5.60
N ALA A 149 -1.29 3.91 -4.85
CA ALA A 149 -2.62 4.45 -4.57
C ALA A 149 -2.75 5.96 -4.83
N GLY A 150 -1.81 6.55 -5.60
CA GLY A 150 -1.88 7.93 -6.09
C GLY A 150 -1.17 8.99 -5.24
N PHE A 151 -0.30 8.62 -4.30
CA PHE A 151 0.60 9.56 -3.62
C PHE A 151 2.06 9.25 -3.96
N ALA A 152 2.69 10.13 -4.74
CA ALA A 152 4.14 10.13 -4.95
C ALA A 152 4.87 10.83 -3.79
N PHE A 153 6.03 10.32 -3.38
CA PHE A 153 6.84 10.85 -2.27
C PHE A 153 8.34 10.64 -2.50
N ILE A 154 9.13 11.42 -1.76
CA ILE A 154 10.60 11.43 -1.86
C ILE A 154 11.17 10.18 -1.17
N LYS A 155 11.80 9.27 -1.94
CA LYS A 155 12.45 8.05 -1.43
C LYS A 155 13.92 8.29 -1.07
N ARG A 156 14.62 9.13 -1.83
CA ARG A 156 16.02 9.51 -1.59
C ARG A 156 16.21 10.99 -1.96
N ILE A 157 17.12 11.65 -1.26
CA ILE A 157 17.70 12.94 -1.62
C ILE A 157 19.20 12.71 -1.77
N LYS A 158 19.81 13.21 -2.85
CA LYS A 158 21.24 13.06 -3.14
C LYS A 158 22.03 14.12 -2.39
N GLU A 159 22.99 13.71 -1.57
CA GLU A 159 23.90 14.60 -0.83
C GLU A 159 24.54 15.64 -1.76
N GLY A 160 24.57 16.91 -1.32
CA GLY A 160 25.12 18.04 -2.04
C GLY A 160 24.28 18.56 -3.22
N SER A 161 23.15 17.92 -3.56
CA SER A 161 22.25 18.36 -4.65
C SER A 161 21.50 19.67 -4.34
N ILE A 162 20.67 20.14 -5.27
CA ILE A 162 19.77 21.28 -5.04
C ILE A 162 18.88 21.02 -3.82
N MET A 163 18.20 19.86 -3.80
CA MET A 163 17.15 19.59 -2.81
C MET A 163 17.69 19.24 -1.43
N ASP A 164 18.92 18.72 -1.37
CA ASP A 164 19.67 18.50 -0.12
C ASP A 164 20.00 19.82 0.62
N ARG A 165 20.19 20.91 -0.13
CA ARG A 165 20.44 22.25 0.41
C ARG A 165 19.17 22.97 0.88
N VAL A 166 17.99 22.37 0.73
CA VAL A 166 16.70 22.95 1.12
C VAL A 166 16.20 22.29 2.41
N GLU A 167 16.60 22.84 3.56
CA GLU A 167 16.44 22.26 4.93
C GLU A 167 15.05 21.70 5.29
N HIS A 168 13.99 22.12 4.59
CA HIS A 168 12.61 21.75 4.89
C HIS A 168 12.08 20.60 4.03
N ILE A 169 12.85 20.11 3.04
CA ILE A 169 12.48 18.99 2.16
C ILE A 169 13.16 17.73 2.69
N LEU A 170 12.37 16.69 2.97
CA LEU A 170 12.81 15.48 3.66
C LEU A 170 12.37 14.20 2.94
N VAL A 171 13.16 13.13 3.12
CA VAL A 171 12.75 11.77 2.73
C VAL A 171 11.45 11.40 3.46
N GLY A 172 10.48 10.88 2.70
CA GLY A 172 9.11 10.60 3.14
C GLY A 172 8.10 11.69 2.84
N ASP A 173 8.51 12.91 2.45
CA ASP A 173 7.56 13.96 2.07
C ASP A 173 6.75 13.55 0.83
N HIS A 174 5.42 13.59 0.96
CA HIS A 174 4.50 13.43 -0.17
C HIS A 174 4.45 14.73 -0.98
N ILE A 175 4.66 14.62 -2.29
CA ILE A 175 4.53 15.72 -3.23
C ILE A 175 3.04 15.88 -3.57
N GLU A 176 2.36 16.82 -2.91
CA GLU A 176 0.93 17.08 -3.11
C GLU A 176 0.69 17.97 -4.34
N LYS A 177 1.54 19.00 -4.55
CA LYS A 177 1.45 19.91 -5.70
C LYS A 177 2.82 20.38 -6.20
N LEU A 178 2.87 20.71 -7.49
CA LEU A 178 3.92 21.46 -8.17
C LEU A 178 3.28 22.66 -8.86
N ASP A 179 3.74 23.88 -8.58
CA ASP A 179 3.22 25.15 -9.10
C ASP A 179 1.68 25.28 -9.02
N GLY A 180 1.12 24.80 -7.90
CA GLY A 180 -0.32 24.76 -7.63
C GLY A 180 -1.09 23.62 -8.33
N VAL A 181 -0.50 22.94 -9.31
CA VAL A 181 -1.08 21.76 -9.98
C VAL A 181 -1.01 20.55 -9.06
N SER A 182 -2.13 19.86 -8.88
CA SER A 182 -2.21 18.67 -8.02
C SER A 182 -1.46 17.48 -8.63
N MET A 183 -0.56 16.88 -7.84
CA MET A 183 0.12 15.63 -8.16
C MET A 183 -0.62 14.40 -7.60
N VAL A 184 -1.65 14.59 -6.78
CA VAL A 184 -2.49 13.50 -6.27
C VAL A 184 -3.17 12.76 -7.43
N GLY A 185 -3.08 11.43 -7.41
CA GLY A 185 -3.56 10.53 -8.46
C GLY A 185 -2.54 10.25 -9.56
N LYS A 186 -1.39 10.93 -9.58
CA LYS A 186 -0.30 10.65 -10.52
C LYS A 186 0.60 9.51 -10.04
N ARG A 187 1.20 8.78 -10.99
CA ARG A 187 2.31 7.88 -10.70
C ARG A 187 3.62 8.66 -10.52
N HIS A 188 4.55 8.08 -9.77
CA HIS A 188 5.88 8.65 -9.48
C HIS A 188 6.65 9.09 -10.75
N TYR A 189 6.55 8.35 -11.85
CA TYR A 189 7.23 8.66 -13.11
C TYR A 189 6.66 9.92 -13.78
N GLU A 190 5.36 10.20 -13.67
CA GLU A 190 4.79 11.47 -14.13
C GLU A 190 5.34 12.65 -13.32
N VAL A 191 5.39 12.50 -12.00
CA VAL A 191 5.87 13.55 -11.08
C VAL A 191 7.36 13.81 -11.30
N ALA A 192 8.17 12.76 -11.46
CA ALA A 192 9.58 12.87 -11.82
C ALA A 192 9.78 13.53 -13.18
N ARG A 193 8.98 13.18 -14.20
CA ARG A 193 9.05 13.81 -15.52
C ARG A 193 8.70 15.30 -15.48
N LEU A 194 7.62 15.67 -14.79
CA LEU A 194 7.22 17.08 -14.62
C LEU A 194 8.31 17.92 -13.93
N LEU A 195 9.03 17.35 -12.94
CA LEU A 195 10.16 18.01 -12.27
C LEU A 195 11.43 18.08 -13.15
N LYS A 196 11.63 17.09 -14.03
CA LYS A 196 12.69 17.07 -15.04
C LYS A 196 12.43 18.12 -16.13
N GLU A 197 11.17 18.31 -16.54
CA GLU A 197 10.70 19.27 -17.55
C GLU A 197 10.80 20.76 -17.13
N ILE A 198 10.92 21.07 -15.84
CA ILE A 198 11.12 22.46 -15.37
C ILE A 198 12.41 23.04 -16.00
N PRO A 199 12.38 24.24 -16.62
CA PRO A 199 13.59 24.85 -17.17
C PRO A 199 14.62 25.22 -16.10
N THR A 200 15.88 24.87 -16.34
CA THR A 200 17.01 25.31 -15.51
C THR A 200 17.15 26.83 -15.56
N GLY A 201 17.27 27.47 -14.40
CA GLY A 201 17.17 28.91 -14.20
C GLY A 201 15.81 29.41 -13.71
N ASN A 202 14.74 28.59 -13.79
CA ASN A 202 13.44 28.95 -13.24
C ASN A 202 13.29 28.57 -11.76
N THR A 203 12.46 29.34 -11.05
CA THR A 203 11.96 29.02 -9.73
C THR A 203 10.61 28.30 -9.84
N PHE A 204 10.37 27.31 -8.97
CA PHE A 204 9.12 26.55 -8.87
C PHE A 204 8.70 26.36 -7.41
N THR A 205 7.40 26.16 -7.16
CA THR A 205 6.83 25.95 -5.83
C THR A 205 6.40 24.49 -5.64
N LEU A 206 6.93 23.84 -4.61
CA LEU A 206 6.45 22.55 -4.14
C LEU A 206 5.54 22.71 -2.94
N ARG A 207 4.40 22.01 -2.97
CA ARG A 207 3.60 21.76 -1.78
C ARG A 207 3.80 20.32 -1.34
N LEU A 208 4.38 20.16 -0.16
CA LEU A 208 4.75 18.88 0.43
C LEU A 208 3.90 18.58 1.67
N VAL A 209 3.64 17.30 1.92
CA VAL A 209 3.00 16.84 3.17
C VAL A 209 3.94 15.86 3.86
N GLU A 210 4.46 16.26 5.01
CA GLU A 210 5.37 15.44 5.81
C GLU A 210 4.59 14.35 6.57
N PRO A 211 5.09 13.11 6.67
CA PRO A 211 4.46 12.07 7.51
C PRO A 211 4.55 12.44 9.00
N ILE A 212 3.50 12.15 9.78
CA ILE A 212 3.50 12.42 11.23
C ILE A 212 4.64 11.61 11.89
N LYS A 213 5.67 12.31 12.37
CA LYS A 213 6.74 11.75 13.20
C LYS A 213 6.24 11.49 14.62
N SER A 214 6.61 10.35 15.21
CA SER A 214 6.25 10.08 16.61
C SER A 214 6.94 11.03 17.57
N GLY A 215 6.16 11.67 18.46
CA GLY A 215 6.68 12.44 19.59
C GLY A 215 7.32 11.56 20.69
N PHE A 216 7.19 10.24 20.61
CA PHE A 216 7.66 9.28 21.61
C PHE A 216 8.83 8.42 21.09
N GLN A 217 9.89 9.07 20.60
CA GLN A 217 11.10 8.39 20.06
C GLN A 217 11.77 7.38 21.02
N GLY A 218 11.43 7.38 22.32
CA GLY A 218 11.92 6.43 23.32
C GLY A 218 10.97 5.30 23.72
N ILE A 219 9.75 5.22 23.17
CA ILE A 219 8.76 4.18 23.54
C ILE A 219 8.23 3.47 22.28
N GLY A 220 9.14 2.84 21.53
CA GLY A 220 8.75 1.78 20.61
C GLY A 220 8.14 0.59 21.37
N PRO A 221 7.30 -0.25 20.74
CA PRO A 221 6.79 -1.46 21.38
C PRO A 221 7.98 -2.33 21.82
N ARG A 222 8.08 -2.59 23.13
CA ARG A 222 9.04 -3.55 23.66
C ARG A 222 8.80 -4.89 22.96
N SER A 223 9.87 -5.54 22.51
CA SER A 223 9.87 -6.90 21.99
C SER A 223 9.62 -7.91 23.13
N HIS A 224 8.41 -7.88 23.69
CA HIS A 224 7.88 -8.99 24.47
C HIS A 224 7.94 -10.23 23.59
N GLY A 225 8.80 -11.19 23.98
CA GLY A 225 9.15 -12.31 23.13
C GLY A 225 7.90 -13.04 22.65
N ARG A 226 7.75 -13.16 21.33
CA ARG A 226 6.64 -13.90 20.72
C ARG A 226 6.71 -15.33 21.25
N THR A 227 5.74 -15.72 22.08
CA THR A 227 5.39 -17.14 22.22
C THR A 227 5.14 -17.66 20.80
N PRO A 228 5.71 -18.81 20.39
CA PRO A 228 5.51 -19.32 19.05
C PRO A 228 4.04 -19.74 18.87
N GLY A 229 3.23 -18.83 18.35
CA GLY A 229 1.95 -19.17 17.74
C GLY A 229 2.17 -20.07 16.53
N ARG A 230 1.11 -20.69 16.03
CA ARG A 230 1.14 -21.36 14.73
C ARG A 230 1.31 -20.31 13.63
N GLY A 231 2.56 -20.02 13.26
CA GLY A 231 2.88 -19.28 12.05
C GLY A 231 2.39 -20.05 10.82
N TYR A 232 2.14 -19.33 9.73
CA TYR A 232 1.89 -19.93 8.44
C TYR A 232 3.25 -20.28 7.79
N GLY A 233 3.36 -21.51 7.27
CA GLY A 233 4.53 -21.98 6.53
C GLY A 233 5.83 -22.09 7.33
N THR A 234 6.94 -21.95 6.61
CA THR A 234 8.32 -22.09 7.09
C THR A 234 8.97 -20.76 7.51
N GLY A 235 8.20 -19.67 7.50
CA GLY A 235 8.73 -18.30 7.61
C GLY A 235 9.39 -17.77 6.32
N LYS A 236 9.38 -18.56 5.23
CA LYS A 236 9.84 -18.13 3.89
C LYS A 236 8.74 -17.57 2.99
N GLU A 237 7.48 -17.73 3.35
CA GLU A 237 6.34 -17.33 2.53
C GLU A 237 6.08 -15.82 2.62
N THR A 238 5.72 -15.20 1.50
CA THR A 238 5.26 -13.81 1.41
C THR A 238 3.94 -13.73 0.67
N LEU A 239 3.09 -12.79 1.08
CA LEU A 239 1.96 -12.32 0.28
C LEU A 239 2.51 -11.32 -0.74
N ARG A 240 2.44 -11.66 -2.02
CA ARG A 240 2.82 -10.78 -3.13
C ARG A 240 1.58 -10.20 -3.81
N PHE A 241 1.57 -8.89 -4.03
CA PHE A 241 0.61 -8.22 -4.92
C PHE A 241 1.04 -8.38 -6.38
N LYS A 242 0.11 -8.73 -7.26
CA LYS A 242 0.32 -8.88 -8.71
C LYS A 242 -0.35 -7.71 -9.44
N ALA A 243 0.23 -7.27 -10.57
CA ALA A 243 -0.31 -6.18 -11.38
C ALA A 243 -1.75 -6.43 -11.91
N ASN A 244 -2.17 -7.70 -11.99
CA ASN A 244 -3.54 -8.10 -12.35
C ASN A 244 -4.58 -7.89 -11.22
N GLY A 245 -4.18 -7.36 -10.06
CA GLY A 245 -5.06 -7.08 -8.92
C GLY A 245 -5.27 -8.25 -7.94
N ASN A 246 -4.64 -9.41 -8.17
CA ASN A 246 -4.63 -10.51 -7.22
C ASN A 246 -3.49 -10.38 -6.21
N ALA A 247 -3.65 -11.03 -5.05
CA ALA A 247 -2.54 -11.34 -4.15
C ALA A 247 -2.38 -12.86 -3.97
N GLU A 248 -1.14 -13.32 -4.04
CA GLU A 248 -0.77 -14.74 -4.03
C GLU A 248 0.29 -15.00 -2.95
N ILE A 249 0.31 -16.22 -2.41
CA ILE A 249 1.34 -16.64 -1.46
C ILE A 249 2.44 -17.32 -2.26
N GLU A 250 3.65 -16.78 -2.20
CA GLU A 250 4.85 -17.29 -2.87
C GLU A 250 6.01 -17.41 -1.88
N GLU A 251 7.08 -18.10 -2.26
CA GLU A 251 8.34 -17.97 -1.53
C GLU A 251 8.89 -16.54 -1.71
N LYS A 252 9.47 -15.99 -0.65
CA LYS A 252 10.26 -14.76 -0.69
C LYS A 252 11.34 -14.90 -1.77
N PHE A 253 11.60 -13.82 -2.51
CA PHE A 253 12.74 -13.74 -3.41
C PHE A 253 14.05 -14.16 -2.74
N ASP A 254 14.86 -14.91 -3.49
CA ASP A 254 16.22 -15.27 -3.12
C ASP A 254 17.16 -14.07 -3.22
N GLU A 255 18.37 -14.21 -2.69
CA GLU A 255 19.32 -13.10 -2.58
C GLU A 255 19.81 -12.63 -3.98
N SER A 256 19.84 -13.53 -4.96
CA SER A 256 20.10 -13.21 -6.37
C SER A 256 19.01 -12.33 -6.99
N THR A 257 17.74 -12.75 -6.92
CA THR A 257 16.62 -11.97 -7.48
C THR A 257 16.48 -10.63 -6.76
N GLN A 258 16.67 -10.61 -5.44
CA GLN A 258 16.64 -9.38 -4.66
C GLN A 258 17.74 -8.39 -5.09
N ALA A 259 18.96 -8.88 -5.34
CA ALA A 259 20.07 -8.06 -5.86
C ALA A 259 19.83 -7.59 -7.30
N GLY A 260 19.25 -8.43 -8.16
CA GLY A 260 18.87 -8.06 -9.54
C GLY A 260 17.83 -6.94 -9.59
N ILE A 261 16.78 -7.04 -8.75
CA ILE A 261 15.74 -6.01 -8.62
C ILE A 261 16.31 -4.72 -8.02
N GLU A 262 17.29 -4.79 -7.11
CA GLU A 262 18.00 -3.60 -6.62
C GLU A 262 18.90 -2.97 -7.71
N ALA A 263 19.59 -3.78 -8.52
CA ALA A 263 20.38 -3.30 -9.65
C ALA A 263 19.51 -2.59 -10.71
N ILE A 264 18.36 -3.18 -11.09
CA ILE A 264 17.36 -2.56 -11.97
C ILE A 264 16.87 -1.23 -11.38
N ASN A 265 16.54 -1.18 -10.08
CA ASN A 265 16.14 0.06 -9.43
C ASN A 265 17.22 1.15 -9.47
N ASN A 266 18.50 0.80 -9.29
CA ASN A 266 19.60 1.77 -9.38
C ASN A 266 19.77 2.32 -10.82
N LEU A 267 19.49 1.51 -11.85
CA LEU A 267 19.46 1.96 -13.25
C LEU A 267 18.27 2.89 -13.53
N LEU A 268 17.05 2.53 -13.10
CA LEU A 268 15.85 3.37 -13.19
C LEU A 268 16.03 4.72 -12.47
N GLU A 269 16.71 4.70 -11.32
CA GLU A 269 17.04 5.88 -10.52
C GLU A 269 18.04 6.80 -11.25
N SER A 270 19.06 6.23 -11.89
CA SER A 270 20.02 6.98 -12.72
C SER A 270 19.36 7.63 -13.94
N PHE A 271 18.51 6.88 -14.67
CA PHE A 271 17.93 7.30 -15.95
C PHE A 271 16.75 8.29 -15.78
N MET A 272 15.87 8.04 -14.80
CA MET A 272 14.61 8.78 -14.63
C MET A 272 14.44 9.47 -13.27
N GLY A 273 15.28 9.18 -12.27
CA GLY A 273 15.06 9.67 -10.90
C GLY A 273 13.89 8.98 -10.19
N ILE A 274 13.59 7.73 -10.56
CA ILE A 274 12.51 6.93 -9.95
C ILE A 274 13.05 5.64 -9.33
N ASN A 275 12.31 5.06 -8.38
CA ASN A 275 12.68 3.80 -7.75
C ASN A 275 11.42 3.04 -7.30
N ASP A 276 10.93 2.13 -8.16
CA ASP A 276 9.70 1.35 -8.00
C ASP A 276 10.02 -0.16 -8.07
N ASN A 277 9.70 -0.86 -6.97
CA ASN A 277 9.92 -2.30 -6.83
C ASN A 277 8.95 -3.16 -7.65
N GLU A 278 7.74 -2.68 -7.94
CA GLU A 278 6.77 -3.40 -8.76
C GLU A 278 7.20 -3.35 -10.23
N LEU A 279 7.61 -2.17 -10.71
CA LEU A 279 8.22 -1.98 -12.02
C LEU A 279 9.52 -2.78 -12.19
N ALA A 280 10.44 -2.71 -11.22
CA ALA A 280 11.69 -3.47 -11.28
C ALA A 280 11.49 -5.00 -11.21
N THR A 281 10.45 -5.46 -10.49
CA THR A 281 10.03 -6.87 -10.51
C THR A 281 9.52 -7.28 -11.89
N LEU A 282 8.66 -6.47 -12.52
CA LEU A 282 8.14 -6.75 -13.86
C LEU A 282 9.26 -6.84 -14.91
N ILE A 283 10.25 -5.93 -14.84
CA ILE A 283 11.44 -5.94 -15.71
C ILE A 283 12.27 -7.23 -15.49
N TRP A 284 12.46 -7.65 -14.24
CA TRP A 284 13.15 -8.89 -13.89
C TRP A 284 12.43 -10.14 -14.41
N ASP A 285 11.11 -10.23 -14.17
CA ASP A 285 10.29 -11.37 -14.57
C ASP A 285 10.29 -11.51 -16.12
N LEU A 286 10.17 -10.40 -16.86
CA LEU A 286 10.25 -10.39 -18.33
C LEU A 286 11.61 -10.82 -18.90
N GLY A 287 12.71 -10.59 -18.17
CA GLY A 287 14.07 -10.98 -18.58
C GLY A 287 14.53 -12.36 -18.10
N THR A 288 13.86 -12.96 -17.13
CA THR A 288 14.28 -14.23 -16.51
C THR A 288 14.33 -15.39 -17.52
N ASP A 289 13.30 -15.52 -18.36
CA ASP A 289 13.20 -16.59 -19.37
C ASP A 289 13.92 -16.29 -20.70
N LYS A 290 14.67 -15.18 -20.79
CA LYS A 290 15.31 -14.72 -22.04
C LYS A 290 16.73 -15.23 -22.18
N SER A 291 17.21 -15.33 -23.43
CA SER A 291 18.55 -15.84 -23.77
C SER A 291 19.55 -14.75 -24.13
N ASN A 292 19.09 -13.62 -24.66
CA ASN A 292 19.91 -12.50 -25.11
C ASN A 292 19.14 -11.16 -25.05
N SER A 293 19.83 -10.04 -25.27
CA SER A 293 19.26 -8.69 -25.19
C SER A 293 18.19 -8.39 -26.25
N MET A 294 18.20 -9.05 -27.41
CA MET A 294 17.17 -8.87 -28.44
C MET A 294 15.85 -9.54 -28.02
N ASP A 295 15.89 -10.77 -27.51
CA ASP A 295 14.69 -11.45 -26.98
C ASP A 295 14.04 -10.67 -25.82
N PHE A 296 14.86 -9.88 -25.11
CA PHE A 296 14.47 -9.04 -23.98
C PHE A 296 13.91 -7.69 -24.43
N ALA A 297 14.55 -7.01 -25.40
CA ALA A 297 14.00 -5.81 -26.04
C ALA A 297 12.62 -6.09 -26.63
N GLU A 298 12.47 -7.17 -27.41
CA GLU A 298 11.18 -7.61 -27.95
C GLU A 298 10.16 -7.93 -26.83
N ALA A 299 10.60 -8.35 -25.64
CA ALA A 299 9.72 -8.58 -24.49
C ALA A 299 9.24 -7.28 -23.84
N VAL A 300 10.11 -6.28 -23.78
CA VAL A 300 9.81 -4.94 -23.26
C VAL A 300 8.81 -4.25 -24.20
N ASP A 301 9.09 -4.26 -25.51
CA ASP A 301 8.25 -3.64 -26.55
C ASP A 301 6.86 -4.31 -26.68
N ASN A 302 6.75 -5.63 -26.47
CA ASN A 302 5.46 -6.35 -26.45
C ASN A 302 4.77 -6.33 -25.07
N SER A 303 5.06 -5.35 -24.20
CA SER A 303 4.49 -5.23 -22.86
C SER A 303 4.09 -3.80 -22.52
N ASP A 304 3.42 -3.60 -21.38
CA ASP A 304 3.09 -2.25 -20.87
C ASP A 304 4.32 -1.34 -20.67
N LEU A 305 5.54 -1.91 -20.68
CA LEU A 305 6.81 -1.18 -20.61
C LEU A 305 7.14 -0.36 -21.87
N GLU A 306 6.56 -0.68 -23.04
CA GLU A 306 6.72 0.13 -24.27
C GLU A 306 6.41 1.60 -24.00
N SER A 307 5.40 1.86 -23.16
CA SER A 307 4.92 3.19 -22.78
C SER A 307 5.95 4.07 -22.03
N PHE A 308 7.03 3.48 -21.51
CA PHE A 308 8.12 4.20 -20.86
C PHE A 308 9.15 4.74 -21.85
N GLY A 309 9.21 4.22 -23.09
CA GLY A 309 10.11 4.68 -24.14
C GLY A 309 11.60 4.53 -23.78
N PHE A 310 11.98 3.37 -23.24
CA PHE A 310 13.38 3.05 -22.96
C PHE A 310 14.23 3.05 -24.24
N THR A 311 15.48 3.54 -24.14
CA THR A 311 16.42 3.52 -25.26
C THR A 311 17.15 2.18 -25.34
N ASP A 312 17.54 1.76 -26.55
CA ASP A 312 18.29 0.52 -26.82
C ASP A 312 19.47 0.33 -25.85
N ASP A 313 20.28 1.38 -25.65
CA ASP A 313 21.42 1.39 -24.71
C ASP A 313 20.99 1.07 -23.26
N PHE A 314 19.84 1.59 -22.81
CA PHE A 314 19.32 1.37 -21.46
C PHE A 314 18.70 -0.03 -21.32
N ILE A 315 18.09 -0.56 -22.37
CA ILE A 315 17.62 -1.96 -22.43
C ILE A 315 18.82 -2.92 -22.34
N ILE A 316 19.96 -2.56 -22.95
CA ILE A 316 21.22 -3.31 -22.84
C ILE A 316 21.80 -3.22 -21.41
N GLU A 317 21.76 -2.06 -20.74
CA GLU A 317 22.16 -1.94 -19.32
C GLU A 317 21.26 -2.77 -18.38
N LEU A 318 19.94 -2.71 -18.56
CA LEU A 318 18.97 -3.53 -17.82
C LEU A 318 19.22 -5.04 -18.04
N TRP A 319 19.45 -5.46 -19.28
CA TRP A 319 19.82 -6.84 -19.61
C TRP A 319 21.13 -7.25 -18.92
N GLY A 320 22.14 -6.37 -18.91
CA GLY A 320 23.39 -6.57 -18.20
C GLY A 320 23.15 -6.89 -16.72
N ALA A 321 22.43 -6.03 -16.01
CA ALA A 321 22.08 -6.22 -14.61
C ALA A 321 21.33 -7.54 -14.32
N ILE A 322 20.40 -7.93 -15.21
CA ILE A 322 19.69 -9.22 -15.12
C ILE A 322 20.67 -10.40 -15.29
N THR A 323 21.56 -10.34 -16.28
CA THR A 323 22.54 -11.41 -16.51
C THR A 323 23.60 -11.53 -15.42
N ASP A 324 24.10 -10.42 -14.87
CA ASP A 324 25.10 -10.42 -13.80
C ASP A 324 24.52 -11.05 -12.51
N ALA A 325 23.31 -10.69 -12.13
CA ALA A 325 22.61 -11.32 -11.00
C ALA A 325 22.38 -12.82 -11.25
N ARG A 326 21.87 -13.21 -12.44
CA ARG A 326 21.74 -14.63 -12.84
C ARG A 326 23.08 -15.37 -12.81
N HIS A 327 24.21 -14.71 -13.09
CA HIS A 327 25.54 -15.31 -13.02
C HIS A 327 26.12 -15.43 -11.60
N CYS A 328 25.61 -14.70 -10.61
CA CYS A 328 25.95 -14.94 -9.20
C CYS A 328 25.44 -16.30 -8.70
N ILE A 329 24.28 -16.76 -9.17
CA ILE A 329 23.70 -18.09 -8.85
C ILE A 329 24.69 -19.24 -9.13
N TYR A 330 25.52 -19.08 -10.16
CA TYR A 330 26.51 -20.08 -10.61
C TYR A 330 27.88 -19.99 -9.92
N LYS A 331 28.04 -19.18 -8.86
CA LYS A 331 29.29 -19.08 -8.08
C LYS A 331 29.21 -19.65 -6.66
N GLU A 332 28.02 -20.03 -6.19
CA GLU A 332 27.79 -20.61 -4.86
C GLU A 332 27.35 -22.09 -4.89
N ASN A 333 27.42 -22.72 -6.09
CA ASN A 333 27.18 -24.15 -6.33
C ASN A 333 28.46 -24.83 -6.86
#